data_AF-A0ABD7WM46-F1
#
_entry.id   AF-A0ABD7WM46-F1
#
_cell.length_a   1.000
_cell.length_b   1.000
_cell.length_c   1.000
_cell.angle_alpha   90.00
_cell.angle_beta   90.00
_cell.angle_gamma   90.00
#
_symmetry.space_group_name_H-M   'P 1'
#
loop_
_entity.id
_entity.type
_entity.pdbx_description
1 polymer ?
#
loop_
_entity_poly.entity_id
_entity_poly.type
_entity_poly.pdbx_seq_one_letter_code
_entity_poly.pdbx_strand_id
1 'polypeptide(L)'
;MRSRITNREEPYYVLLDEVQYAISDEEMRGEEPPRLYGVLNGLLRMRNVDVYVTGSNSKMLSTNVMTEFRGRGDEVRVRPLSFAEFMQAYDGDVQHGWAEYVMFGGMPLTLSMRSDEQKSLYLKNLFEETYLKDIVSRNGLRRSQELDDLVDVLASSIGALTNPPKIKATFASVLHSGISTNTIMQYIGHLEDAFVIEEARRFDVKGRKYIGSPKKYYFEDMGLRNARLGFCQIEQTHIMENIVYNELRTRGYNVDVGVVDRRGTSEGVPYRKRLEVDFVANLGNRRCYIQSAYQLPTPEKVAQEKASLLEIDDSFQKIVLVRDVVKPVRDEHGILTMSVYDFLLNPDSLTM
;
A
#
# COMPACT_ATOMS: atom_id res chain seq x y z
N MET A 1 -30.12 17.21 -12.66
CA MET A 1 -29.12 18.04 -11.95
C MET A 1 -29.24 19.52 -12.28
N ARG A 2 -29.01 19.97 -13.53
CA ARG A 2 -29.04 21.41 -13.87
C ARG A 2 -30.32 22.16 -13.49
N SER A 3 -31.48 21.50 -13.56
CA SER A 3 -32.76 22.10 -13.14
C SER A 3 -32.85 22.41 -11.65
N ARG A 4 -31.96 21.85 -10.82
CA ARG A 4 -31.87 22.14 -9.37
C ARG A 4 -30.87 23.25 -9.04
N ILE A 5 -30.05 23.67 -10.02
CA ILE A 5 -29.09 24.78 -9.87
C ILE A 5 -29.80 26.02 -10.41
N THR A 6 -30.64 26.62 -9.58
CA THR A 6 -31.58 27.68 -9.99
C THR A 6 -31.05 29.08 -9.68
N ASN A 7 -30.26 29.23 -8.62
CA ASN A 7 -29.62 30.48 -8.24
C ASN A 7 -28.15 30.47 -8.70
N ARG A 8 -27.63 31.60 -9.21
CA ARG A 8 -26.22 31.75 -9.61
C ARG A 8 -25.31 32.28 -8.50
N GLU A 9 -25.89 32.79 -7.42
CA GLU A 9 -25.14 33.34 -6.29
C GLU A 9 -25.02 32.37 -5.11
N GLU A 10 -25.92 31.40 -5.00
CA GLU A 10 -25.85 30.37 -3.96
C GLU A 10 -24.85 29.27 -4.33
N PRO A 11 -24.05 28.77 -3.37
CA PRO A 11 -23.17 27.63 -3.59
C PRO A 11 -23.98 26.33 -3.66
N TYR A 12 -23.65 25.47 -4.62
CA TYR A 12 -24.20 24.14 -4.78
C TYR A 12 -23.08 23.09 -4.70
N TYR A 13 -23.33 22.03 -3.95
CA TYR A 13 -22.42 20.89 -3.85
C TYR A 13 -23.03 19.71 -4.59
N VAL A 14 -22.25 19.12 -5.50
CA VAL A 14 -22.66 17.95 -6.28
C VAL A 14 -21.77 16.78 -5.91
N LEU A 15 -22.34 15.79 -5.23
CA LEU A 15 -21.68 14.53 -4.94
C LEU A 15 -22.17 13.47 -5.93
N LEU A 16 -21.22 12.88 -6.65
CA LEU A 16 -21.44 11.75 -7.55
C LEU A 16 -20.72 10.54 -6.97
N ASP A 17 -21.52 9.61 -6.45
CA ASP A 17 -21.02 8.40 -5.82
C ASP A 17 -20.84 7.28 -6.84
N GLU A 18 -19.77 6.49 -6.69
CA GLU A 18 -19.45 5.30 -7.49
C GLU A 18 -19.56 5.52 -9.00
N VAL A 19 -18.83 6.54 -9.49
CA VAL A 19 -18.97 7.00 -10.88
C VAL A 19 -18.62 5.95 -11.93
N GLN A 20 -17.91 4.88 -11.57
CA GLN A 20 -17.67 3.76 -12.48
C GLN A 20 -18.96 3.12 -13.00
N TYR A 21 -20.06 3.16 -12.25
CA TYR A 21 -21.35 2.58 -12.68
C TYR A 21 -22.07 3.48 -13.68
N ALA A 22 -21.64 4.74 -13.81
CA ALA A 22 -22.17 5.67 -14.80
C ALA A 22 -21.46 5.57 -16.15
N ILE A 23 -20.48 4.67 -16.31
CA ILE A 23 -19.72 4.47 -17.54
C ILE A 23 -19.89 3.03 -17.99
N SER A 24 -20.29 2.84 -19.24
CA SER A 24 -20.43 1.50 -19.82
C SER A 24 -19.07 0.87 -20.16
N ASP A 25 -19.04 -0.48 -20.23
CA ASP A 25 -17.85 -1.21 -20.68
C ASP A 25 -17.41 -0.80 -22.10
N GLU A 26 -18.37 -0.44 -22.96
CA GLU A 26 -18.11 0.06 -24.31
C GLU A 26 -17.39 1.41 -24.26
N GLU A 27 -17.85 2.34 -23.41
CA GLU A 27 -17.21 3.64 -23.22
C GLU A 27 -15.82 3.52 -22.59
N MET A 28 -15.59 2.55 -21.70
CA MET A 28 -14.26 2.32 -21.11
C MET A 28 -13.23 1.77 -22.09
N ARG A 29 -13.69 1.06 -23.14
CA ARG A 29 -12.82 0.43 -24.15
C ARG A 29 -12.73 1.22 -25.45
N GLY A 30 -13.61 2.21 -25.63
CA GLY A 30 -13.64 3.08 -26.80
C GLY A 30 -12.45 4.04 -26.85
N GLU A 31 -12.21 4.61 -28.04
CA GLU A 31 -11.21 5.66 -28.23
C GLU A 31 -11.69 7.03 -27.73
N GLU A 32 -13.00 7.21 -27.57
CA GLU A 32 -13.62 8.44 -27.08
C GLU A 32 -13.70 8.47 -25.55
N PRO A 33 -13.53 9.64 -24.92
CA PRO A 33 -13.69 9.77 -23.49
C PRO A 33 -15.14 9.49 -23.06
N PRO A 34 -15.36 8.79 -21.92
CA PRO A 34 -16.67 8.57 -21.34
C PRO A 34 -17.54 9.82 -21.25
N ARG A 35 -18.84 9.69 -21.54
CA ARG A 35 -19.79 10.84 -21.53
C ARG A 35 -19.86 11.55 -20.19
N LEU A 36 -19.64 10.81 -19.11
CA LEU A 36 -19.57 11.36 -17.75
C LEU A 36 -18.57 12.51 -17.66
N TYR A 37 -17.43 12.43 -18.33
CA TYR A 37 -16.39 13.47 -18.28
C TYR A 37 -16.89 14.79 -18.89
N GLY A 38 -17.76 14.73 -19.91
CA GLY A 38 -18.44 15.90 -20.45
C GLY A 38 -19.42 16.54 -19.46
N VAL A 39 -20.14 15.71 -18.69
CA VAL A 39 -21.06 16.17 -17.64
C VAL A 39 -20.30 16.90 -16.53
N LEU A 40 -19.24 16.27 -16.02
CA LEU A 40 -18.35 16.83 -15.00
C LEU A 40 -17.70 18.13 -15.46
N ASN A 41 -17.18 18.17 -16.70
CA ASN A 41 -16.61 19.40 -17.28
C ASN A 41 -17.66 20.52 -17.42
N GLY A 42 -18.92 20.15 -17.67
CA GLY A 42 -20.03 21.10 -17.70
C GLY A 42 -20.34 21.68 -16.32
N LEU A 43 -20.28 20.88 -15.27
CA LEU A 43 -20.50 21.32 -13.88
C LEU A 43 -19.36 22.20 -13.38
N LEU A 44 -18.10 21.83 -13.64
CA LEU A 44 -16.91 22.60 -13.24
C LEU A 44 -16.83 24.01 -13.87
N ARG A 45 -17.57 24.27 -14.96
CA ARG A 45 -17.66 25.61 -15.56
C ARG A 45 -18.58 26.55 -14.78
N MET A 46 -19.41 26.03 -13.87
CA MET A 46 -20.34 26.80 -13.08
C MET A 46 -19.63 27.30 -11.82
N ARG A 47 -19.44 28.63 -11.70
CA ARG A 47 -18.65 29.24 -10.62
C ARG A 47 -19.18 29.00 -9.22
N ASN A 48 -20.46 28.67 -9.09
CA ASN A 48 -21.15 28.44 -7.83
C ASN A 48 -21.41 26.95 -7.56
N VAL A 49 -20.72 26.05 -8.27
CA VAL A 49 -20.86 24.60 -8.11
C VAL A 49 -19.51 23.99 -7.76
N ASP A 50 -19.50 23.21 -6.68
CA ASP A 50 -18.37 22.38 -6.28
C ASP A 50 -18.73 20.90 -6.47
N VAL A 51 -17.81 20.12 -7.05
CA VAL A 51 -18.09 18.78 -7.56
C VAL A 51 -17.18 17.75 -6.90
N TYR A 52 -17.78 16.77 -6.25
CA TYR A 52 -17.12 15.67 -5.56
C TYR A 52 -17.49 14.37 -6.27
N VAL A 53 -16.48 13.55 -6.54
CA VAL A 53 -16.62 12.30 -7.27
C VAL A 53 -15.93 11.20 -6.48
N THR A 54 -16.59 10.06 -6.29
CA THR A 54 -16.02 8.89 -5.64
C THR A 54 -16.02 7.69 -6.58
N GLY A 55 -15.14 6.72 -6.32
CA GLY A 55 -15.17 5.43 -6.99
C GLY A 55 -14.04 4.54 -6.53
N SER A 56 -14.15 3.26 -6.84
CA SER A 56 -13.27 2.21 -6.32
C SER A 56 -12.11 1.82 -7.27
N ASN A 57 -11.77 2.65 -8.26
CA ASN A 57 -10.72 2.33 -9.23
C ASN A 57 -9.82 3.54 -9.55
N SER A 58 -8.51 3.32 -9.43
CA SER A 58 -7.51 4.37 -9.61
C SER A 58 -7.40 4.80 -11.07
N LYS A 59 -7.31 3.86 -12.03
CA LYS A 59 -7.17 4.17 -13.46
C LYS A 59 -8.25 5.13 -13.96
N MET A 60 -9.49 4.94 -13.51
CA MET A 60 -10.59 5.84 -13.85
C MET A 60 -10.43 7.22 -13.19
N LEU A 61 -10.22 7.27 -11.87
CA LEU A 61 -10.26 8.51 -11.08
C LEU A 61 -8.96 9.32 -11.11
N SER A 62 -7.81 8.66 -11.00
CA SER A 62 -6.50 9.29 -10.88
C SER A 62 -5.85 9.57 -12.23
N THR A 63 -6.01 8.67 -13.20
CA THR A 63 -5.31 8.80 -14.49
C THR A 63 -6.21 9.42 -15.55
N ASN A 64 -7.40 8.86 -15.79
CA ASN A 64 -8.26 9.32 -16.88
C ASN A 64 -9.00 10.62 -16.54
N VAL A 65 -9.66 10.67 -15.38
CA VAL A 65 -10.36 11.86 -14.89
C VAL A 65 -9.37 13.05 -14.79
N MET A 66 -8.26 12.93 -14.06
CA MET A 66 -7.33 14.07 -13.89
C MET A 66 -6.73 14.57 -15.21
N THR A 67 -6.43 13.68 -16.15
CA THR A 67 -5.95 14.05 -17.49
C THR A 67 -7.01 14.86 -18.24
N GLU A 68 -8.28 14.42 -18.22
CA GLU A 68 -9.41 15.10 -18.85
C GLU A 68 -9.74 16.45 -18.18
N PHE A 69 -9.58 16.54 -16.87
CA PHE A 69 -9.74 17.79 -16.14
C PHE A 69 -8.55 18.73 -16.26
N ARG A 70 -7.45 18.30 -16.89
CA ARG A 70 -6.20 19.06 -17.07
C ARG A 70 -5.69 19.66 -15.75
N GLY A 71 -5.76 18.86 -14.68
CA GLY A 71 -5.33 19.28 -13.34
C GLY A 71 -6.25 20.29 -12.65
N ARG A 72 -7.51 20.47 -13.10
CA ARG A 72 -8.52 21.32 -12.43
C ARG A 72 -9.30 20.58 -11.34
N GLY A 73 -8.70 19.60 -10.71
CA GLY A 73 -9.30 18.81 -9.63
C GLY A 73 -8.20 18.32 -8.69
N ASP A 74 -8.60 18.02 -7.47
CA ASP A 74 -7.75 17.40 -6.47
C ASP A 74 -8.18 15.94 -6.29
N GLU A 75 -7.21 15.04 -6.15
CA GLU A 75 -7.46 13.63 -5.85
C GLU A 75 -7.16 13.37 -4.38
N VAL A 76 -8.13 12.76 -3.68
CA VAL A 76 -7.95 12.28 -2.32
C VAL A 76 -8.08 10.78 -2.33
N ARG A 77 -6.97 10.08 -2.07
CA ARG A 77 -6.96 8.63 -1.93
C ARG A 77 -7.41 8.25 -0.52
N VAL A 78 -8.59 7.64 -0.41
CA VAL A 78 -9.12 7.11 0.85
C VAL A 78 -8.54 5.72 1.08
N ARG A 79 -7.79 5.56 2.17
CA ARG A 79 -7.22 4.27 2.60
C ARG A 79 -8.12 3.62 3.65
N PRO A 80 -7.94 2.31 3.92
CA PRO A 80 -8.46 1.69 5.14
C PRO A 80 -8.00 2.47 6.38
N LEU A 81 -8.67 2.27 7.52
CA LEU A 81 -8.33 2.98 8.75
C LEU A 81 -6.87 2.76 9.10
N SER A 82 -6.15 3.86 9.34
CA SER A 82 -4.85 3.81 10.00
C SER A 82 -5.01 3.18 11.39
N PHE A 83 -3.91 2.71 11.97
CA PHE A 83 -3.97 2.14 13.31
C PHE A 83 -4.44 3.16 14.36
N ALA A 84 -4.09 4.45 14.19
CA ALA A 84 -4.58 5.52 15.06
C ALA A 84 -6.10 5.71 14.95
N GLU A 85 -6.66 5.70 13.73
CA GLU A 85 -8.12 5.79 13.53
C GLU A 85 -8.84 4.54 14.04
N PHE A 86 -8.26 3.35 13.84
CA PHE A 86 -8.78 2.10 14.38
C PHE A 86 -8.87 2.16 15.91
N MET A 87 -7.81 2.62 16.58
CA MET A 87 -7.78 2.74 18.04
C MET A 87 -8.72 3.82 18.61
N GLN A 88 -9.19 4.77 17.79
CA GLN A 88 -10.21 5.74 18.23
C GLN A 88 -11.60 5.11 18.37
N ALA A 89 -11.88 4.02 17.65
CA ALA A 89 -13.16 3.33 17.64
C ALA A 89 -13.13 1.96 18.34
N TYR A 90 -11.94 1.45 18.68
CA TYR A 90 -11.76 0.18 19.37
C TYR A 90 -11.80 0.34 20.90
N ASP A 91 -12.62 -0.46 21.58
CA ASP A 91 -12.90 -0.36 23.01
C ASP A 91 -11.84 -1.02 23.94
N GLY A 92 -10.73 -1.53 23.40
CA GLY A 92 -9.68 -2.22 24.16
C GLY A 92 -8.36 -1.45 24.24
N ASP A 93 -7.37 -2.03 24.93
CA ASP A 93 -6.04 -1.43 24.98
C ASP A 93 -5.25 -1.61 23.67
N VAL A 94 -4.17 -0.84 23.54
CA VAL A 94 -3.32 -0.79 22.34
C VAL A 94 -2.73 -2.16 21.97
N GLN A 95 -2.46 -3.04 22.93
CA GLN A 95 -1.88 -4.35 22.64
C GLN A 95 -2.92 -5.31 22.04
N HIS A 96 -4.13 -5.33 22.59
CA HIS A 96 -5.24 -6.10 22.02
C HIS A 96 -5.70 -5.50 20.69
N GLY A 97 -5.78 -4.17 20.58
CA GLY A 97 -6.09 -3.48 19.34
C GLY A 97 -5.07 -3.76 18.24
N TRP A 98 -3.78 -3.89 18.58
CA TRP A 98 -2.76 -4.34 17.62
C TRP A 98 -2.98 -5.77 17.14
N ALA A 99 -3.33 -6.69 18.04
CA ALA A 99 -3.62 -8.07 17.65
C ALA A 99 -4.81 -8.14 16.69
N GLU A 100 -5.86 -7.37 16.97
CA GLU A 100 -7.03 -7.21 16.11
C GLU A 100 -6.68 -6.61 14.75
N TYR A 101 -5.92 -5.51 14.72
CA TYR A 101 -5.54 -4.82 13.49
C TYR A 101 -4.60 -5.67 12.60
N VAL A 102 -3.66 -6.39 13.21
CA VAL A 102 -2.79 -7.35 12.52
C VAL A 102 -3.60 -8.48 11.87
N MET A 103 -4.66 -8.94 12.55
CA MET A 103 -5.45 -10.08 12.09
C MET A 103 -6.52 -9.68 11.07
N PHE A 104 -7.28 -8.62 11.35
CA PHE A 104 -8.48 -8.22 10.61
C PHE A 104 -8.34 -6.89 9.85
N GLY A 105 -7.20 -6.22 9.93
CA GLY A 105 -6.92 -5.00 9.19
C GLY A 105 -7.71 -3.77 9.69
N GLY A 106 -7.73 -2.74 8.85
CA GLY A 106 -8.37 -1.45 9.09
C GLY A 106 -9.68 -1.26 8.32
N MET A 107 -10.27 -2.31 7.77
CA MET A 107 -11.57 -2.20 7.09
C MET A 107 -12.66 -1.73 8.06
N PRO A 108 -13.31 -0.56 7.87
CA PRO A 108 -14.14 0.07 8.90
C PRO A 108 -15.25 -0.81 9.49
N LEU A 109 -15.87 -1.66 8.66
CA LEU A 109 -16.99 -2.49 9.11
C LEU A 109 -16.56 -3.57 10.11
N THR A 110 -15.29 -3.97 10.15
CA THR A 110 -14.79 -4.99 11.10
C THR A 110 -14.92 -4.54 12.55
N LEU A 111 -14.81 -3.22 12.81
CA LEU A 111 -14.98 -2.63 14.15
C LEU A 111 -16.42 -2.77 14.69
N SER A 112 -17.40 -2.88 13.80
CA SER A 112 -18.81 -3.07 14.19
C SER A 112 -19.17 -4.54 14.47
N MET A 113 -18.28 -5.48 14.15
CA MET A 113 -18.52 -6.92 14.27
C MET A 113 -18.05 -7.46 15.61
N ARG A 114 -18.85 -8.37 16.20
CA ARG A 114 -18.64 -8.82 17.57
C ARG A 114 -17.72 -10.04 17.68
N SER A 115 -17.64 -10.86 16.64
CA SER A 115 -16.87 -12.10 16.66
C SER A 115 -15.88 -12.19 15.51
N ASP A 116 -14.82 -12.94 15.74
CA ASP A 116 -13.76 -13.19 14.77
C ASP A 116 -14.28 -13.93 13.53
N GLU A 117 -15.28 -14.81 13.71
CA GLU A 117 -15.93 -15.50 12.60
C GLU A 117 -16.70 -14.53 11.70
N GLN A 118 -17.36 -13.53 12.29
CA GLN A 118 -18.05 -12.49 11.52
C GLN A 118 -17.06 -11.65 10.72
N LYS A 119 -15.97 -11.19 11.35
CA LYS A 119 -14.91 -10.43 10.69
C LYS A 119 -14.25 -11.24 9.57
N SER A 120 -13.91 -12.50 9.85
CA SER A 120 -13.30 -13.41 8.90
C SER A 120 -14.18 -13.66 7.67
N LEU A 121 -15.47 -13.96 7.90
CA LEU A 121 -16.43 -14.19 6.82
C LEU A 121 -16.64 -12.92 5.98
N TYR A 122 -16.78 -11.77 6.64
CA TYR A 122 -16.92 -10.49 5.96
C TYR A 122 -15.72 -10.18 5.06
N LEU A 123 -14.49 -10.28 5.58
CA LEU A 123 -13.29 -9.97 4.80
C LEU A 123 -13.11 -10.96 3.63
N LYS A 124 -13.42 -12.24 3.82
CA LYS A 124 -13.42 -13.24 2.74
C LYS A 124 -14.42 -12.86 1.65
N ASN A 125 -15.66 -12.55 2.02
CA ASN A 125 -16.70 -12.15 1.08
C ASN A 125 -16.37 -10.82 0.38
N LEU A 126 -15.80 -9.86 1.11
CA LEU A 126 -15.40 -8.58 0.55
C LEU A 126 -14.32 -8.77 -0.52
N PHE A 127 -13.30 -9.58 -0.23
CA PHE A 127 -12.23 -9.86 -1.19
C PHE A 127 -12.76 -10.57 -2.45
N GLU A 128 -13.59 -11.59 -2.23
CA GLU A 128 -14.09 -12.48 -3.26
C GLU A 128 -15.18 -11.85 -4.14
N GLU A 129 -16.24 -11.32 -3.51
CA GLU A 129 -17.44 -10.84 -4.21
C GLU A 129 -17.35 -9.38 -4.62
N THR A 130 -16.44 -8.60 -4.03
CA THR A 130 -16.24 -7.19 -4.40
C THR A 130 -14.94 -7.03 -5.18
N TYR A 131 -13.78 -7.19 -4.55
CA TYR A 131 -12.50 -6.86 -5.21
C TYR A 131 -12.21 -7.75 -6.43
N LEU A 132 -12.18 -9.08 -6.27
CA LEU A 132 -11.85 -9.98 -7.37
C LEU A 132 -12.89 -9.96 -8.49
N LYS A 133 -14.18 -9.93 -8.12
CA LYS A 133 -15.28 -9.86 -9.08
C LYS A 133 -15.27 -8.57 -9.90
N ASP A 134 -14.98 -7.44 -9.26
CA ASP A 134 -14.84 -6.15 -9.95
C ASP A 134 -13.61 -6.14 -10.87
N ILE A 135 -12.48 -6.71 -10.43
CA ILE A 135 -11.29 -6.86 -11.28
C ILE A 135 -11.61 -7.68 -12.52
N VAL A 136 -12.28 -8.82 -12.37
CA VAL A 136 -12.60 -9.72 -13.49
C VAL A 136 -13.56 -9.06 -14.47
N SER A 137 -14.67 -8.51 -13.96
CA SER A 137 -15.72 -7.91 -14.78
C SER A 137 -15.22 -6.71 -15.58
N ARG A 138 -14.55 -5.75 -14.92
CA ARG A 138 -14.10 -4.50 -15.56
C ARG A 138 -13.03 -4.73 -16.62
N ASN A 139 -12.11 -5.65 -16.37
CA ASN A 139 -11.04 -5.95 -17.31
C ASN A 139 -11.46 -6.95 -18.40
N GLY A 140 -12.74 -7.35 -18.44
CA GLY A 140 -13.25 -8.31 -19.42
C GLY A 140 -12.57 -9.67 -19.33
N LEU A 141 -12.06 -10.01 -18.14
CA LEU A 141 -11.37 -11.26 -17.91
C LEU A 141 -12.40 -12.38 -17.74
N ARG A 142 -12.00 -13.59 -18.09
CA ARG A 142 -12.65 -14.78 -17.54
C ARG A 142 -12.01 -15.04 -16.21
N ARG A 143 -12.82 -15.25 -15.17
CA ARG A 143 -12.29 -15.69 -13.88
C ARG A 143 -11.48 -16.96 -14.10
N SER A 144 -10.18 -16.89 -13.83
CA SER A 144 -9.23 -17.98 -14.03
C SER A 144 -8.60 -18.34 -12.70
N GLN A 145 -8.33 -19.65 -12.53
CA GLN A 145 -7.54 -20.13 -11.40
C GLN A 145 -6.19 -19.41 -11.31
N GLU A 146 -5.62 -19.01 -12.45
CA GLU A 146 -4.33 -18.33 -12.48
C GLU A 146 -4.34 -16.94 -11.85
N LEU A 147 -5.46 -16.19 -11.91
CA LEU A 147 -5.59 -14.92 -11.20
C LEU A 147 -5.67 -15.16 -9.70
N ASP A 148 -6.51 -16.11 -9.29
CA ASP A 148 -6.65 -16.52 -7.89
C ASP A 148 -5.28 -16.94 -7.32
N ASP A 149 -4.57 -17.84 -8.00
CA ASP A 149 -3.25 -18.31 -7.61
C ASP A 149 -2.21 -17.19 -7.54
N LEU A 150 -2.29 -16.18 -8.42
CA LEU A 150 -1.37 -15.04 -8.41
C LEU A 150 -1.54 -14.24 -7.13
N VAL A 151 -2.79 -13.99 -6.72
CA VAL A 151 -3.08 -13.29 -5.47
C VAL A 151 -2.53 -14.10 -4.28
N ASP A 152 -2.66 -15.43 -4.28
CA ASP A 152 -2.10 -16.28 -3.22
C ASP A 152 -0.56 -16.20 -3.17
N VAL A 153 0.09 -16.21 -4.32
CA VAL A 153 1.55 -16.05 -4.41
C VAL A 153 1.98 -14.68 -3.89
N LEU A 154 1.27 -13.61 -4.22
CA LEU A 154 1.58 -12.26 -3.73
C LEU A 154 1.30 -12.12 -2.23
N ALA A 155 0.18 -12.65 -1.75
CA ALA A 155 -0.20 -12.62 -0.34
C ALA A 155 0.79 -13.41 0.54
N SER A 156 1.24 -14.57 0.06
CA SER A 156 2.22 -15.41 0.77
C SER A 156 3.65 -14.85 0.74
N SER A 157 3.98 -14.00 -0.25
CA SER A 157 5.30 -13.38 -0.41
C SER A 157 5.31 -11.87 -0.10
N ILE A 158 4.37 -11.43 0.73
CA ILE A 158 4.25 -10.03 1.19
C ILE A 158 5.57 -9.52 1.78
N GLY A 159 5.99 -8.32 1.37
CA GLY A 159 7.26 -7.74 1.81
C GLY A 159 8.53 -8.44 1.29
N ALA A 160 8.42 -9.50 0.47
CA ALA A 160 9.58 -10.12 -0.17
C ALA A 160 9.86 -9.53 -1.56
N LEU A 161 11.14 -9.45 -1.92
CA LEU A 161 11.53 -9.07 -3.27
C LEU A 161 11.06 -10.10 -4.31
N THR A 162 10.26 -9.64 -5.27
CA THR A 162 9.73 -10.45 -6.36
C THR A 162 9.79 -9.73 -7.70
N ASN A 163 9.57 -10.49 -8.78
CA ASN A 163 9.43 -9.97 -10.13
C ASN A 163 8.61 -10.95 -10.99
N PRO A 164 8.04 -10.50 -12.12
CA PRO A 164 7.21 -11.35 -12.96
C PRO A 164 7.89 -12.66 -13.41
N PRO A 165 9.20 -12.69 -13.78
CA PRO A 165 9.90 -13.95 -14.05
C PRO A 165 9.97 -14.93 -12.86
N LYS A 166 10.20 -14.43 -11.64
CA LYS A 166 10.23 -15.25 -10.41
C LYS A 166 8.86 -15.84 -10.12
N ILE A 167 7.80 -15.04 -10.25
CA ILE A 167 6.41 -15.50 -10.10
C ILE A 167 6.10 -16.56 -11.15
N LYS A 168 6.45 -16.33 -12.42
CA LYS A 168 6.27 -17.32 -13.49
C LYS A 168 6.98 -18.65 -13.16
N ALA A 169 8.18 -18.59 -12.59
CA ALA A 169 8.89 -19.80 -12.17
C ALA A 169 8.10 -20.58 -11.10
N THR A 170 7.53 -19.88 -10.11
CA THR A 170 6.65 -20.48 -9.10
C THR A 170 5.40 -21.12 -9.74
N PHE A 171 4.77 -20.44 -10.69
CA PHE A 171 3.63 -21.00 -11.44
C PHE A 171 3.98 -22.28 -12.20
N ALA A 172 5.14 -22.31 -12.85
CA ALA A 172 5.59 -23.49 -13.58
C ALA A 172 5.95 -24.65 -12.63
N SER A 173 6.62 -24.36 -11.52
CA SER A 173 7.15 -25.40 -10.61
C SER A 173 6.14 -25.93 -9.60
N VAL A 174 5.27 -25.06 -9.05
CA VAL A 174 4.34 -25.40 -7.96
C VAL A 174 2.93 -25.62 -8.49
N LEU A 175 2.47 -24.73 -9.38
CA LEU A 175 1.09 -24.72 -9.86
C LEU A 175 0.92 -25.45 -11.20
N HIS A 176 2.04 -25.88 -11.80
CA HIS A 176 2.09 -26.54 -13.11
C HIS A 176 1.33 -25.78 -14.22
N SER A 177 1.30 -24.45 -14.15
CA SER A 177 0.67 -23.57 -15.13
C SER A 177 1.71 -22.94 -16.08
N GLY A 178 1.31 -22.79 -17.34
CA GLY A 178 2.09 -22.17 -18.42
C GLY A 178 1.88 -20.66 -18.57
N ILE A 179 1.37 -19.96 -17.54
CA ILE A 179 1.05 -18.53 -17.61
C ILE A 179 2.23 -17.70 -18.14
N SER A 180 1.90 -16.70 -18.98
CA SER A 180 2.90 -15.80 -19.55
C SER A 180 3.31 -14.71 -18.57
N THR A 181 4.55 -14.22 -18.67
CA THR A 181 5.04 -13.08 -17.88
C THR A 181 4.18 -11.83 -18.12
N ASN A 182 3.71 -11.63 -19.35
CA ASN A 182 2.86 -10.49 -19.71
C ASN A 182 1.51 -10.57 -18.99
N THR A 183 0.92 -11.76 -18.90
CA THR A 183 -0.34 -11.99 -18.16
C THR A 183 -0.16 -11.69 -16.67
N ILE A 184 0.93 -12.17 -16.06
CA ILE A 184 1.27 -11.84 -14.66
C ILE A 184 1.38 -10.34 -14.46
N MET A 185 2.09 -9.63 -15.34
CA MET A 185 2.21 -8.17 -15.26
C MET A 185 0.86 -7.46 -15.39
N GLN A 186 0.00 -7.91 -16.30
CA GLN A 186 -1.35 -7.35 -16.45
C GLN A 186 -2.18 -7.55 -15.19
N TYR A 187 -2.19 -8.77 -14.63
CA TYR A 187 -2.94 -9.07 -13.42
C TYR A 187 -2.44 -8.29 -12.20
N ILE A 188 -1.12 -8.12 -12.04
CA ILE A 188 -0.56 -7.23 -11.01
C ILE A 188 -1.08 -5.81 -11.19
N GLY A 189 -1.03 -5.28 -12.42
CA GLY A 189 -1.57 -3.94 -12.71
C GLY A 189 -3.06 -3.80 -12.38
N HIS A 190 -3.86 -4.84 -12.64
CA HIS A 190 -5.28 -4.83 -12.26
C HIS A 190 -5.51 -4.83 -10.75
N LEU A 191 -4.66 -5.51 -9.98
CA LEU A 191 -4.70 -5.50 -8.51
C LEU A 191 -4.30 -4.12 -7.94
N GLU A 192 -3.32 -3.45 -8.57
CA GLU A 192 -2.95 -2.07 -8.24
C GLU A 192 -4.07 -1.08 -8.59
N ASP A 193 -4.68 -1.22 -9.77
CA ASP A 193 -5.81 -0.38 -10.24
C ASP A 193 -7.02 -0.48 -9.31
N ALA A 194 -7.23 -1.64 -8.69
CA ALA A 194 -8.31 -1.94 -7.76
C ALA A 194 -7.95 -1.67 -6.29
N PHE A 195 -6.80 -1.04 -6.01
CA PHE A 195 -6.34 -0.74 -4.66
C PHE A 195 -6.24 -1.97 -3.74
N VAL A 196 -5.89 -3.13 -4.29
CA VAL A 196 -5.64 -4.35 -3.49
C VAL A 196 -4.21 -4.37 -2.98
N ILE A 197 -3.27 -4.02 -3.86
CA ILE A 197 -1.84 -3.99 -3.59
C ILE A 197 -1.22 -2.69 -4.08
N GLU A 198 -0.05 -2.34 -3.56
CA GLU A 198 0.79 -1.26 -4.05
C GLU A 198 2.25 -1.73 -4.17
N GLU A 199 2.94 -1.33 -5.24
CA GLU A 199 4.36 -1.62 -5.40
C GLU A 199 5.27 -0.64 -4.62
N ALA A 200 6.30 -1.19 -3.99
CA ALA A 200 7.43 -0.42 -3.49
C ALA A 200 8.66 -0.70 -4.38
N ARG A 201 9.16 0.35 -5.04
CA ARG A 201 10.28 0.25 -5.97
C ARG A 201 11.59 0.25 -5.23
N ARG A 202 12.61 -0.34 -5.84
CA ARG A 202 13.96 -0.30 -5.26
C ARG A 202 14.67 0.99 -5.62
N PHE A 203 15.31 1.58 -4.63
CA PHE A 203 16.08 2.80 -4.78
C PHE A 203 17.53 2.56 -4.34
N ASP A 204 18.48 2.77 -5.25
CA ASP A 204 19.90 2.80 -4.94
C ASP A 204 20.20 4.08 -4.16
N VAL A 205 20.40 3.96 -2.84
CA VAL A 205 20.55 5.13 -1.95
C VAL A 205 21.80 5.93 -2.31
N LYS A 206 22.92 5.24 -2.61
CA LYS A 206 24.19 5.88 -2.96
C LYS A 206 24.21 6.35 -4.42
N GLY A 207 23.69 5.53 -5.33
CA GLY A 207 23.61 5.83 -6.76
C GLY A 207 22.49 6.78 -7.16
N ARG A 208 21.58 7.11 -6.22
CA ARG A 208 20.43 8.02 -6.38
C ARG A 208 19.59 7.72 -7.60
N LYS A 209 19.30 6.43 -7.82
CA LYS A 209 18.57 5.96 -8.99
C LYS A 209 17.64 4.82 -8.65
N TYR A 210 16.54 4.73 -9.39
CA TYR A 210 15.65 3.59 -9.33
C TYR A 210 16.28 2.35 -9.95
N ILE A 211 16.06 1.21 -9.30
CA ILE A 211 16.39 -0.12 -9.80
C ILE A 211 15.06 -0.74 -10.22
N GLY A 212 14.86 -0.98 -11.51
CA GLY A 212 13.54 -1.35 -12.04
C GLY A 212 12.97 -2.68 -11.52
N SER A 213 13.82 -3.63 -11.11
CA SER A 213 13.42 -4.96 -10.62
C SER A 213 14.53 -5.59 -9.76
N PRO A 214 14.24 -6.48 -8.80
CA PRO A 214 12.91 -6.82 -8.25
C PRO A 214 12.22 -5.67 -7.50
N LYS A 215 10.93 -5.84 -7.16
CA LYS A 215 10.11 -4.91 -6.37
C LYS A 215 9.50 -5.66 -5.16
N LYS A 216 9.00 -4.93 -4.16
CA LYS A 216 8.10 -5.49 -3.13
C LYS A 216 6.67 -5.09 -3.46
N TYR A 217 5.73 -5.94 -3.08
CA TYR A 217 4.29 -5.63 -3.13
C TYR A 217 3.73 -5.72 -1.71
N TYR A 218 2.97 -4.70 -1.33
CA TYR A 218 2.28 -4.61 -0.05
C TYR A 218 0.78 -4.58 -0.29
N PHE A 219 0.01 -5.17 0.62
CA PHE A 219 -1.45 -5.10 0.59
C PHE A 219 -1.92 -3.82 1.27
N GLU A 220 -2.92 -3.18 0.69
CA GLU A 220 -3.54 -1.98 1.25
C GLU A 220 -4.20 -2.24 2.60
N ASP A 221 -4.65 -3.48 2.84
CA ASP A 221 -5.24 -3.93 4.09
C ASP A 221 -4.76 -5.33 4.48
N MET A 222 -4.33 -5.48 5.74
CA MET A 222 -3.84 -6.76 6.26
C MET A 222 -4.96 -7.78 6.45
N GLY A 223 -6.17 -7.33 6.78
CA GLY A 223 -7.34 -8.20 6.93
C GLY A 223 -7.73 -8.86 5.62
N LEU A 224 -7.73 -8.11 4.52
CA LEU A 224 -7.94 -8.63 3.17
C LEU A 224 -6.87 -9.67 2.78
N ARG A 225 -5.59 -9.35 3.00
CA ARG A 225 -4.48 -10.28 2.76
C ARG A 225 -4.66 -11.58 3.56
N ASN A 226 -4.97 -11.46 4.85
CA ASN A 226 -5.14 -12.61 5.73
C ASN A 226 -6.37 -13.43 5.35
N ALA A 227 -7.46 -12.78 4.94
CA ALA A 227 -8.65 -13.45 4.44
C ALA A 227 -8.37 -14.31 3.21
N ARG A 228 -7.54 -13.80 2.28
CA ARG A 228 -7.12 -14.57 1.10
C ARG A 228 -6.38 -15.85 1.49
N LEU A 229 -5.48 -15.79 2.48
CA LEU A 229 -4.74 -16.96 2.98
C LEU A 229 -5.50 -17.77 4.04
N GLY A 230 -6.81 -17.52 4.21
CA GLY A 230 -7.63 -18.24 5.18
C GLY A 230 -7.24 -18.01 6.64
N PHE A 231 -6.52 -16.94 6.96
CA PHE A 231 -5.99 -16.59 8.29
C PHE A 231 -4.94 -17.58 8.84
N CYS A 232 -4.37 -18.43 7.98
CA CYS A 232 -3.44 -19.48 8.41
C CYS A 232 -1.98 -19.02 8.54
N GLN A 233 -1.55 -18.01 7.78
CA GLN A 233 -0.15 -17.57 7.73
C GLN A 233 0.00 -16.21 8.43
N ILE A 234 0.54 -16.21 9.64
CA ILE A 234 0.80 -15.00 10.42
C ILE A 234 2.31 -14.81 10.60
N GLU A 235 2.94 -14.13 9.64
CA GLU A 235 4.37 -13.80 9.67
C GLU A 235 4.56 -12.39 10.22
N GLN A 236 4.68 -12.28 11.54
CA GLN A 236 4.63 -11.00 12.27
C GLN A 236 5.61 -9.94 11.74
N THR A 237 6.81 -10.35 11.31
CA THR A 237 7.81 -9.43 10.73
C THR A 237 7.29 -8.75 9.46
N HIS A 238 6.81 -9.52 8.48
CA HIS A 238 6.34 -8.98 7.21
C HIS A 238 4.99 -8.26 7.35
N ILE A 239 4.15 -8.71 8.28
CA ILE A 239 2.89 -8.01 8.59
C ILE A 239 3.18 -6.63 9.21
N MET A 240 4.09 -6.55 10.18
CA MET A 240 4.48 -5.27 10.78
C MET A 240 5.11 -4.35 9.73
N GLU A 241 5.97 -4.88 8.86
CA GLU A 241 6.56 -4.15 7.73
C GLU A 241 5.46 -3.57 6.81
N ASN A 242 4.46 -4.36 6.41
CA ASN A 242 3.37 -3.86 5.58
C ASN A 242 2.52 -2.80 6.30
N ILE A 243 2.25 -2.97 7.60
CA ILE A 243 1.50 -1.96 8.37
C ILE A 243 2.27 -0.63 8.41
N VAL A 244 3.59 -0.69 8.60
CA VAL A 244 4.47 0.50 8.53
C VAL A 244 4.43 1.13 7.15
N TYR A 245 4.46 0.32 6.08
CA TYR A 245 4.30 0.83 4.71
C TYR A 245 2.98 1.60 4.55
N ASN A 246 1.86 0.99 4.95
CA ASN A 246 0.53 1.60 4.83
C ASN A 246 0.42 2.90 5.63
N GLU A 247 1.00 2.96 6.83
CA GLU A 247 1.05 4.19 7.63
C GLU A 247 1.84 5.30 6.92
N LEU A 248 3.03 4.99 6.40
CA LEU A 248 3.86 5.96 5.67
C LEU A 248 3.12 6.52 4.45
N ARG A 249 2.42 5.65 3.72
CA ARG A 249 1.60 6.07 2.57
C ARG A 249 0.40 6.91 2.99
N THR A 250 -0.25 6.59 4.11
CA THR A 250 -1.36 7.38 4.68
C THR A 250 -0.90 8.78 5.10
N ARG A 251 0.33 8.89 5.60
CA ARG A 251 0.99 10.19 5.90
C ARG A 251 1.48 10.95 4.67
N GLY A 252 1.25 10.43 3.46
CA GLY A 252 1.61 11.07 2.20
C GLY A 252 3.08 10.89 1.78
N TYR A 253 3.86 10.03 2.44
CA TYR A 253 5.24 9.76 2.02
C TYR A 253 5.27 8.93 0.73
N ASN A 254 6.21 9.24 -0.15
CA ASN A 254 6.64 8.34 -1.21
C ASN A 254 7.60 7.31 -0.62
N VAL A 255 7.24 6.03 -0.71
CA VAL A 255 7.92 4.95 0.00
C VAL A 255 8.54 3.98 -1.00
N ASP A 256 9.86 3.87 -0.94
CA ASP A 256 10.67 2.98 -1.75
C ASP A 256 11.47 2.02 -0.86
N VAL A 257 11.95 0.89 -1.40
CA VAL A 257 12.86 -0.03 -0.71
C VAL A 257 14.31 0.40 -0.97
N GLY A 258 15.06 0.70 0.07
CA GLY A 258 16.43 1.18 -0.04
C GLY A 258 17.42 0.06 -0.30
N VAL A 259 18.42 0.35 -1.11
CA VAL A 259 19.52 -0.57 -1.40
C VAL A 259 20.83 0.15 -1.19
N VAL A 260 21.71 -0.45 -0.38
CA VAL A 260 23.06 0.02 -0.13
C VAL A 260 24.06 -1.12 -0.34
N ASP A 261 25.26 -0.79 -0.81
CA ASP A 261 26.33 -1.77 -0.93
C ASP A 261 27.36 -1.55 0.18
N ARG A 262 27.55 -2.58 0.99
CA ARG A 262 28.68 -2.71 1.91
C ARG A 262 29.85 -3.33 1.17
N ARG A 263 30.99 -2.66 1.22
CA ARG A 263 32.27 -3.20 0.73
C ARG A 263 33.12 -3.58 1.93
N GLY A 264 33.78 -4.73 1.83
CA GLY A 264 34.72 -5.17 2.86
C GLY A 264 35.73 -6.15 2.28
N THR A 265 36.61 -6.64 3.14
CA THR A 265 37.59 -7.66 2.80
C THR A 265 37.42 -8.82 3.77
N SER A 266 37.23 -10.03 3.24
CA SER A 266 37.17 -11.26 4.03
C SER A 266 38.29 -12.17 3.56
N GLU A 267 39.19 -12.58 4.46
CA GLU A 267 40.34 -13.44 4.13
C GLU A 267 41.20 -12.91 2.97
N GLY A 268 41.36 -11.58 2.89
CA GLY A 268 42.12 -10.93 1.80
C GLY A 268 41.35 -10.78 0.48
N VAL A 269 40.15 -11.35 0.36
CA VAL A 269 39.29 -11.22 -0.83
C VAL A 269 38.31 -10.06 -0.65
N PRO A 270 38.28 -9.07 -1.56
CA PRO A 270 37.28 -8.02 -1.52
C PRO A 270 35.89 -8.60 -1.79
N TYR A 271 34.93 -8.29 -0.94
CA TYR A 271 33.54 -8.63 -1.14
C TYR A 271 32.67 -7.37 -1.24
N ARG A 272 31.58 -7.50 -1.99
CA ARG A 272 30.51 -6.50 -2.05
C ARG A 272 29.22 -7.19 -1.65
N LYS A 273 28.66 -6.81 -0.51
CA LYS A 273 27.38 -7.31 -0.01
C LYS A 273 26.34 -6.21 -0.17
N ARG A 274 25.23 -6.54 -0.82
CA ARG A 274 24.09 -5.66 -0.93
C ARG A 274 23.22 -5.81 0.31
N LEU A 275 22.93 -4.72 0.99
CA LEU A 275 22.02 -4.66 2.12
C LEU A 275 20.76 -3.90 1.72
N GLU A 276 19.66 -4.26 2.34
CA GLU A 276 18.35 -3.66 2.13
C GLU A 276 18.02 -2.77 3.33
N VAL A 277 17.41 -1.64 3.05
CA VAL A 277 16.71 -0.79 4.02
C VAL A 277 15.25 -0.94 3.70
N ASP A 278 14.42 -1.32 4.67
CA ASP A 278 13.01 -1.64 4.39
C ASP A 278 12.30 -0.48 3.70
N PHE A 279 12.49 0.75 4.21
CA PHE A 279 11.88 1.95 3.63
C PHE A 279 12.84 3.14 3.50
N VAL A 280 12.80 3.77 2.34
CA VAL A 280 13.24 5.13 2.05
C VAL A 280 11.98 5.96 1.85
N ALA A 281 11.61 6.73 2.86
CA ALA A 281 10.40 7.54 2.84
C ALA A 281 10.74 9.00 2.52
N ASN A 282 10.09 9.58 1.52
CA ASN A 282 10.31 10.95 1.07
C ASN A 282 9.00 11.76 1.13
N LEU A 283 9.04 12.94 1.75
CA LEU A 283 7.94 13.91 1.77
C LEU A 283 8.49 15.32 1.57
N GLY A 284 8.37 15.85 0.35
CA GLY A 284 8.95 17.15 -0.01
C GLY A 284 10.47 17.18 0.19
N ASN A 285 10.94 18.03 1.09
CA ASN A 285 12.36 18.14 1.47
C ASN A 285 12.76 17.19 2.62
N ARG A 286 11.82 16.43 3.19
CA ARG A 286 12.07 15.49 4.27
C ARG A 286 12.34 14.10 3.69
N ARG A 287 13.36 13.44 4.22
CA ARG A 287 13.66 12.03 3.97
C ARG A 287 13.99 11.34 5.28
N CYS A 288 13.51 10.12 5.44
CA CYS A 288 13.94 9.22 6.49
C CYS A 288 14.14 7.81 5.95
N TYR A 289 15.00 7.06 6.65
CA TYR A 289 15.29 5.66 6.43
C TYR A 289 14.73 4.86 7.59
N ILE A 290 13.91 3.86 7.31
CA ILE A 290 13.24 3.07 8.34
C ILE A 290 13.57 1.60 8.15
N GLN A 291 14.01 0.96 9.23
CA GLN A 291 14.14 -0.48 9.35
C GLN A 291 13.08 -1.01 10.32
N SER A 292 12.32 -2.00 9.90
CA SER A 292 11.27 -2.67 10.67
C SER A 292 11.82 -3.96 11.27
N ALA A 293 12.17 -3.92 12.56
CA ALA A 293 12.75 -5.06 13.27
C ALA A 293 11.76 -5.56 14.33
N TYR A 294 11.09 -6.69 14.10
CA TYR A 294 10.07 -7.19 15.01
C TYR A 294 10.57 -7.27 16.46
N GLN A 295 11.75 -7.85 16.68
CA GLN A 295 12.42 -7.91 17.98
C GLN A 295 13.93 -7.76 17.83
N LEU A 296 14.58 -7.22 18.86
CA LEU A 296 16.03 -7.03 18.96
C LEU A 296 16.60 -7.69 20.24
N PRO A 297 16.55 -9.03 20.34
CA PRO A 297 16.89 -9.74 21.58
C PRO A 297 18.40 -9.76 21.89
N THR A 298 19.26 -9.60 20.88
CA THR A 298 20.72 -9.71 21.04
C THR A 298 21.47 -8.56 20.36
N PRO A 299 22.70 -8.23 20.81
CA PRO A 299 23.55 -7.25 20.15
C PRO A 299 23.86 -7.58 18.68
N GLU A 300 23.98 -8.86 18.33
CA GLU A 300 24.21 -9.30 16.95
C GLU A 300 23.01 -8.99 16.07
N LYS A 301 21.79 -9.20 16.58
CA LYS A 301 20.56 -8.87 15.86
C LYS A 301 20.41 -7.36 15.69
N VAL A 302 20.74 -6.57 16.73
CA VAL A 302 20.81 -5.10 16.64
C VAL A 302 21.80 -4.66 15.56
N ALA A 303 23.01 -5.22 15.55
CA ALA A 303 24.03 -4.90 14.56
C ALA A 303 23.60 -5.30 13.14
N GLN A 304 22.88 -6.43 13.00
CA GLN A 304 22.33 -6.89 11.72
C GLN A 304 21.27 -5.92 11.18
N GLU A 305 20.28 -5.54 12.00
CA GLU A 305 19.19 -4.66 11.56
C GLU A 305 19.69 -3.23 11.28
N LYS A 306 20.68 -2.74 12.04
CA LYS A 306 21.28 -1.43 11.79
C LYS A 306 22.29 -1.43 10.64
N ALA A 307 22.70 -2.59 10.15
CA ALA A 307 23.81 -2.71 9.21
C ALA A 307 23.60 -1.88 7.93
N SER A 308 22.39 -1.87 7.37
CA SER A 308 22.08 -1.12 6.16
C SER A 308 22.06 0.39 6.41
N LEU A 309 21.50 0.83 7.54
CA LEU A 309 21.43 2.23 7.95
C LEU A 309 22.81 2.84 8.18
N LEU A 310 23.74 2.06 8.74
CA LEU A 310 25.14 2.49 8.97
C LEU A 310 25.95 2.69 7.68
N GLU A 311 25.52 2.09 6.57
CA GLU A 311 26.17 2.31 5.27
C GLU A 311 25.69 3.59 4.57
N ILE A 312 24.74 4.33 5.14
CA ILE A 312 24.19 5.55 4.55
C ILE A 312 24.92 6.78 5.09
N ASP A 313 25.74 7.39 4.22
CA ASP A 313 26.68 8.45 4.58
C ASP A 313 26.05 9.86 4.65
N ASP A 314 24.73 9.98 4.55
CA ASP A 314 24.02 11.28 4.67
C ASP A 314 23.47 11.53 6.08
N SER A 315 22.97 12.75 6.30
CA SER A 315 22.47 13.21 7.60
C SER A 315 20.95 13.11 7.75
N PHE A 316 20.24 12.45 6.83
CA PHE A 316 18.81 12.24 6.99
C PHE A 316 18.52 11.29 8.16
N GLN A 317 17.31 11.39 8.69
CA GLN A 317 16.88 10.64 9.86
C GLN A 317 16.90 9.13 9.57
N LYS A 318 17.45 8.35 10.50
CA LYS A 318 17.51 6.89 10.43
C LYS A 318 16.77 6.34 11.64
N ILE A 319 15.83 5.42 11.41
CA ILE A 319 14.90 4.94 12.41
C ILE A 319 14.86 3.41 12.38
N VAL A 320 14.83 2.80 13.56
CA VAL A 320 14.52 1.38 13.76
C VAL A 320 13.23 1.28 14.54
N LEU A 321 12.21 0.69 13.93
CA LEU A 321 10.93 0.40 14.57
C LEU A 321 10.95 -0.99 15.17
N VAL A 322 10.57 -1.10 16.44
CA VAL A 322 10.46 -2.39 17.14
C VAL A 322 9.05 -2.62 17.67
N ARG A 323 8.64 -3.88 17.79
CA ARG A 323 7.32 -4.22 18.33
C ARG A 323 7.21 -3.94 19.84
N ASP A 324 8.31 -4.03 20.56
CA ASP A 324 8.33 -3.86 22.01
C ASP A 324 7.99 -2.41 22.41
N VAL A 325 7.40 -2.25 23.60
CA VAL A 325 7.13 -0.94 24.18
C VAL A 325 8.44 -0.42 24.78
N VAL A 326 9.10 0.47 24.06
CA VAL A 326 10.39 1.07 24.45
C VAL A 326 10.28 2.58 24.35
N LYS A 327 10.99 3.30 25.22
CA LYS A 327 11.13 4.75 25.04
C LYS A 327 11.99 5.03 23.81
N PRO A 328 11.69 6.08 23.03
CA PRO A 328 12.55 6.51 21.94
C PRO A 328 13.97 6.82 22.43
N VAL A 329 14.98 6.20 21.84
CA VAL A 329 16.40 6.40 22.18
C VAL A 329 17.22 6.55 20.91
N ARG A 330 18.19 7.46 20.91
CA ARG A 330 19.20 7.59 19.86
C ARG A 330 20.52 6.97 20.31
N ASP A 331 21.16 6.24 19.41
CA ASP A 331 22.52 5.73 19.64
C ASP A 331 23.61 6.73 19.23
N GLU A 332 24.86 6.31 19.36
CA GLU A 332 26.06 7.08 18.99
C GLU A 332 26.14 7.42 17.48
N HIS A 333 25.40 6.72 16.63
CA HIS A 333 25.29 6.99 15.20
C HIS A 333 24.08 7.85 14.86
N GLY A 334 23.33 8.32 15.86
CA GLY A 334 22.12 9.12 15.70
C GLY A 334 20.91 8.33 15.19
N ILE A 335 20.98 6.99 15.17
CA ILE A 335 19.86 6.14 14.76
C ILE A 335 18.84 6.10 15.90
N LEU A 336 17.59 6.46 15.59
CA LEU A 336 16.48 6.49 16.52
C LEU A 336 15.80 5.12 16.59
N THR A 337 15.82 4.46 17.74
CA THR A 337 14.99 3.28 18.00
C THR A 337 13.72 3.70 18.74
N MET A 338 12.54 3.33 18.25
CA MET A 338 11.25 3.60 18.90
C MET A 338 10.27 2.44 18.73
N SER A 339 9.22 2.41 19.55
CA SER A 339 8.16 1.43 19.39
C SER A 339 7.35 1.71 18.12
N VAL A 340 6.89 0.65 17.45
CA VAL A 340 5.93 0.76 16.34
C VAL A 340 4.64 1.46 16.79
N TYR A 341 4.29 1.37 18.08
CA TYR A 341 3.15 2.09 18.65
C TYR A 341 3.35 3.60 18.68
N ASP A 342 4.53 4.06 19.12
CA ASP A 342 4.87 5.48 19.10
C ASP A 342 4.86 6.00 17.67
N PHE A 343 5.35 5.18 16.73
CA PHE A 343 5.30 5.49 15.32
C PHE A 343 3.84 5.67 14.87
N LEU A 344 2.98 4.67 15.05
CA LEU A 344 1.62 4.63 14.51
C LEU A 344 0.63 5.58 15.19
N LEU A 345 0.75 5.81 16.50
CA LEU A 345 -0.22 6.60 17.28
C LEU A 345 0.14 8.09 17.38
N ASN A 346 1.39 8.45 17.09
CA ASN A 346 1.82 9.85 17.06
C ASN A 346 2.05 10.33 15.62
N PRO A 347 1.23 11.26 15.09
CA PRO A 347 1.40 11.83 13.75
C PRO A 347 2.78 12.48 13.53
N ASP A 348 3.36 13.04 14.59
CA ASP A 348 4.63 13.76 14.57
C ASP A 348 5.85 12.86 14.89
N SER A 349 5.68 11.53 14.90
CA SER A 349 6.78 10.61 15.24
C SER A 349 8.00 10.68 14.32
N LEU A 350 7.82 11.18 13.09
CA LEU A 350 8.88 11.36 12.10
C LEU A 350 9.45 12.79 12.05
N THR A 351 8.96 13.70 12.89
CA THR A 351 9.39 15.11 12.92
C THR A 351 10.12 15.50 14.21
N MET A 352 10.30 14.53 15.12
CA MET A 352 10.96 14.68 16.43
C MET A 352 12.49 14.81 16.39
#